data_AF-A0A1Y2HN56-F1
#
_entry.id   AF-A0A1Y2HN56-F1
#
_cell.length_a   1.000
_cell.length_b   1.000
_cell.length_c   1.000
_cell.angle_alpha   90.00
_cell.angle_beta   90.00
_cell.angle_gamma   90.00
#
_symmetry.space_group_name_H-M   'P 1'
#
loop_
_entity.id
_entity.type
_entity.pdbx_description
1 polymer ?
#
loop_
_entity_poly.entity_id
_entity_poly.type
_entity_poly.pdbx_seq_one_letter_code
_entity_poly.pdbx_strand_id
1 'polypeptide(L)'
;MSPITSESFAWSGSAFFLGPNLIWLIHATLSSWTLFRRSKRSYYYLAMSCIAILRLLGISINCFGANLPDMNDASNWLVVQSIVEWPASIGFSFLNAYRLQKVARTWSPRLVRASNLLMAVNMVTFNAAMGAYTYSTIARLAVNRANFWFAFANMYDAVLNCYISGVFLLYLRAKGLQTGPTTPKGSWRSRIGLLPHQNRAGNHTRDDEEDKKGGMRQGLKSLIQEDTILIPAECLAVIAGNALQVISQELDPMWSTFYAAEAFRLYAFTKFLTTLNRIMLQNNNTVVPRRH
;
A
#
# COMPACT_ATOMS: atom_id res chain seq x y z
N MET A 1 36.21 -12.47 -4.52
CA MET A 1 35.91 -11.33 -3.63
C MET A 1 37.00 -10.29 -3.81
N SER A 2 36.70 -9.19 -4.47
CA SER A 2 37.63 -8.06 -4.57
C SER A 2 37.72 -7.33 -3.21
N PRO A 3 38.89 -6.84 -2.79
CA PRO A 3 39.04 -6.09 -1.54
C PRO A 3 38.17 -4.83 -1.55
N ILE A 4 37.68 -4.43 -0.36
CA ILE A 4 36.81 -3.25 -0.13
C ILE A 4 37.49 -1.93 -0.58
N THR A 5 38.80 -1.95 -0.85
CA THR A 5 39.57 -0.87 -1.45
C THR A 5 39.99 -1.25 -2.88
N SER A 6 39.06 -1.39 -3.82
CA SER A 6 39.41 -1.32 -5.24
C SER A 6 39.73 0.13 -5.61
N GLU A 7 40.69 0.36 -6.52
CA GLU A 7 41.08 1.70 -7.00
C GLU A 7 39.92 2.50 -7.63
N SER A 8 38.78 1.84 -7.88
CA SER A 8 37.53 2.43 -8.33
C SER A 8 36.41 2.16 -7.33
N PHE A 9 35.67 3.20 -6.92
CA PHE A 9 34.41 3.07 -6.20
C PHE A 9 33.41 2.29 -7.06
N ALA A 10 33.10 1.06 -6.68
CA ALA A 10 32.03 0.29 -7.28
C ALA A 10 30.72 0.67 -6.58
N TRP A 11 29.89 1.46 -7.25
CA TRP A 11 28.53 1.71 -6.78
C TRP A 11 27.80 0.36 -6.71
N SER A 12 27.19 0.09 -5.56
CA SER A 12 26.30 -1.05 -5.38
C SER A 12 24.97 -0.54 -4.85
N GLY A 13 23.91 -0.72 -5.65
CA GLY A 13 22.55 -0.40 -5.21
C GLY A 13 22.21 -1.07 -3.87
N SER A 14 22.74 -2.28 -3.62
CA SER A 14 22.47 -3.01 -2.39
C SER A 14 23.04 -2.31 -1.15
N ALA A 15 24.24 -1.73 -1.25
CA ALA A 15 24.81 -0.96 -0.15
C ALA A 15 24.04 0.35 0.11
N PHE A 16 23.57 1.01 -0.95
CA PHE A 16 22.86 2.29 -0.84
C PHE A 16 21.43 2.12 -0.30
N PHE A 17 20.70 1.12 -0.79
CA PHE A 17 19.28 0.96 -0.47
C PHE A 17 19.01 0.09 0.77
N LEU A 18 19.96 -0.72 1.24
CA LEU A 18 19.71 -1.63 2.38
C LEU A 18 19.25 -0.88 3.63
N GLY A 19 19.91 0.21 4.01
CA GLY A 19 19.54 1.03 5.18
C GLY A 19 18.11 1.56 5.11
N PRO A 20 17.76 2.34 4.06
CA PRO A 20 16.39 2.79 3.83
C PRO A 20 15.36 1.66 3.80
N ASN A 21 15.65 0.52 3.16
CA ASN A 21 14.75 -0.63 3.07
C ASN A 21 14.39 -1.17 4.45
N LEU A 22 15.40 -1.37 5.30
CA LEU A 22 15.20 -1.85 6.67
C LEU A 22 14.36 -0.87 7.49
N ILE A 23 14.67 0.44 7.41
CA ILE A 23 13.93 1.48 8.14
C ILE A 23 12.46 1.49 7.72
N TRP A 24 12.18 1.49 6.42
CA TRP A 24 10.82 1.52 5.90
C TRP A 24 10.02 0.26 6.25
N LEU A 25 10.63 -0.93 6.15
CA LEU A 25 9.96 -2.18 6.49
C LEU A 25 9.73 -2.34 8.00
N ILE A 26 10.68 -1.92 8.84
CA ILE A 26 10.49 -1.89 10.30
C ILE A 26 9.35 -0.92 10.65
N HIS A 27 9.35 0.27 10.05
CA HIS A 27 8.28 1.24 10.26
C HIS A 27 6.92 0.70 9.82
N ALA A 28 6.83 0.06 8.65
CA ALA A 28 5.61 -0.56 8.15
C ALA A 28 5.13 -1.66 9.11
N THR A 29 6.04 -2.53 9.58
CA THR A 29 5.75 -3.59 10.56
C THR A 29 5.18 -3.01 11.86
N LEU A 30 5.88 -2.05 12.47
CA LEU A 30 5.46 -1.44 13.74
C LEU A 30 4.14 -0.66 13.60
N SER A 31 3.95 0.04 12.48
CA SER A 31 2.72 0.79 12.20
C SER A 31 1.53 -0.13 12.02
N SER A 32 1.67 -1.18 11.20
CA SER A 32 0.64 -2.21 11.01
C SER A 32 0.31 -2.94 12.31
N TRP A 33 1.32 -3.29 13.11
CA TRP A 33 1.11 -3.90 14.43
C TRP A 33 0.36 -2.97 15.40
N THR A 34 0.71 -1.69 15.41
CA THR A 34 0.02 -0.69 16.23
C THR A 34 -1.43 -0.53 15.80
N LEU A 35 -1.70 -0.49 14.48
CA LEU A 35 -3.06 -0.48 13.94
C LEU A 35 -3.84 -1.74 14.30
N PHE A 36 -3.22 -2.92 14.24
CA PHE A 36 -3.83 -4.17 14.68
C PHE A 36 -4.29 -4.08 16.14
N ARG A 37 -3.42 -3.59 17.04
CA ARG A 37 -3.77 -3.44 18.46
C ARG A 37 -4.89 -2.42 18.70
N ARG A 38 -4.93 -1.32 17.94
CA ARG A 38 -5.91 -0.23 18.13
C ARG A 38 -7.26 -0.50 17.46
N SER A 39 -7.28 -1.11 16.28
CA SER A 39 -8.49 -1.28 15.47
C SER A 39 -9.21 -2.61 15.73
N LYS A 40 -9.41 -2.94 17.01
CA LYS A 40 -10.10 -4.18 17.44
C LYS A 40 -9.53 -5.48 16.85
N ARG A 41 -8.21 -5.55 16.64
CA ARG A 41 -7.52 -6.75 16.14
C ARG A 41 -7.98 -7.21 14.75
N SER A 42 -8.21 -6.28 13.83
CA SER A 42 -8.50 -6.64 12.43
C SER A 42 -7.36 -7.44 11.80
N TYR A 43 -7.64 -8.68 11.37
CA TYR A 43 -6.69 -9.58 10.70
C TYR A 43 -6.02 -8.95 9.46
N TYR A 44 -6.66 -7.94 8.85
CA TYR A 44 -6.08 -7.17 7.76
C TYR A 44 -4.73 -6.53 8.13
N TYR A 45 -4.66 -5.86 9.30
CA TYR A 45 -3.43 -5.20 9.74
C TYR A 45 -2.37 -6.21 10.19
N LEU A 46 -2.80 -7.35 10.74
CA LEU A 46 -1.89 -8.45 11.05
C LEU A 46 -1.25 -9.01 9.78
N ALA A 47 -2.05 -9.28 8.75
CA ALA A 47 -1.55 -9.76 7.46
C ALA A 47 -0.55 -8.77 6.81
N MET A 48 -0.83 -7.47 6.87
CA MET A 48 0.12 -6.43 6.45
C MET A 48 1.44 -6.48 7.22
N SER A 49 1.39 -6.66 8.55
CA SER A 49 2.59 -6.82 9.38
C SER A 49 3.36 -8.08 8.99
N CYS A 50 2.67 -9.20 8.73
CA CYS A 50 3.30 -10.43 8.27
C CYS A 50 3.99 -10.25 6.91
N ILE A 51 3.37 -9.54 5.96
CA ILE A 51 3.97 -9.23 4.65
C ILE A 51 5.27 -8.43 4.82
N ALA A 52 5.27 -7.40 5.68
CA ALA A 52 6.47 -6.60 5.95
C ALA A 52 7.60 -7.44 6.58
N ILE A 53 7.26 -8.36 7.50
CA ILE A 53 8.23 -9.31 8.09
C ILE A 53 8.77 -10.28 7.05
N LEU A 54 7.91 -10.83 6.18
CA LEU A 54 8.33 -11.73 5.11
C LEU A 54 9.27 -11.02 4.12
N ARG A 55 9.04 -9.73 3.82
CA ARG A 55 9.98 -8.92 3.03
C ARG A 55 11.33 -8.73 3.74
N LEU A 56 11.33 -8.43 5.05
CA LEU A 56 12.57 -8.35 5.84
C LEU A 56 13.35 -9.67 5.82
N LEU A 57 12.63 -10.79 5.95
CA LEU A 57 13.23 -12.12 5.91
C LEU A 57 13.79 -12.44 4.52
N GLY A 58 13.07 -12.09 3.45
CA GLY A 58 13.53 -12.23 2.06
C GLY A 58 14.85 -11.47 1.82
N ILE A 59 14.92 -10.20 2.23
CA ILE A 59 16.17 -9.41 2.16
C ILE A 59 17.29 -10.06 2.97
N SER A 60 16.99 -10.53 4.18
CA SER A 60 18.00 -11.18 5.05
C SER A 60 18.54 -12.46 4.41
N ILE A 61 17.67 -13.30 3.84
CA ILE A 61 18.05 -14.53 3.15
C ILE A 61 18.88 -14.20 1.90
N ASN A 62 18.49 -13.21 1.12
CA ASN A 62 19.21 -12.78 -0.07
C ASN A 62 20.63 -12.30 0.28
N CYS A 63 20.76 -11.47 1.31
CA CYS A 63 22.05 -11.03 1.84
C CYS A 63 22.90 -12.21 2.33
N PHE A 64 22.30 -13.17 3.02
CA PHE A 64 23.01 -14.36 3.48
C PHE A 64 23.48 -15.23 2.31
N GLY A 65 22.58 -15.56 1.38
CA GLY A 65 22.85 -16.39 0.22
C GLY A 65 23.92 -15.81 -0.71
N ALA A 66 23.92 -14.49 -0.89
CA ALA A 66 24.92 -13.79 -1.71
C ALA A 66 26.35 -13.85 -1.13
N ASN A 67 26.51 -14.17 0.16
CA ASN A 67 27.83 -14.27 0.82
C ASN A 67 28.34 -15.71 0.92
N LEU A 68 27.60 -16.70 0.39
CA LEU A 68 28.03 -18.10 0.44
C LEU A 68 29.11 -18.38 -0.63
N PRO A 69 30.17 -19.13 -0.28
CA PRO A 69 31.25 -19.43 -1.21
C PRO A 69 30.87 -20.51 -2.24
N ASP A 70 29.96 -21.42 -1.90
CA ASP A 70 29.47 -22.46 -2.80
C ASP A 70 28.24 -21.97 -3.58
N MET A 71 28.31 -22.03 -4.91
CA MET A 71 27.21 -21.69 -5.80
C MET A 71 25.99 -22.60 -5.63
N ASN A 72 26.20 -23.87 -5.23
CA ASN A 72 25.09 -24.79 -4.97
C ASN A 72 24.29 -24.36 -3.75
N ASP A 73 24.99 -24.00 -2.67
CA ASP A 73 24.36 -23.51 -1.45
C ASP A 73 23.65 -22.17 -1.70
N ALA A 74 24.29 -21.24 -2.40
CA ALA A 74 23.65 -19.98 -2.81
C ALA A 74 22.35 -20.23 -3.59
N SER A 75 22.35 -21.18 -4.54
CA SER A 75 21.16 -21.55 -5.30
C SER A 75 20.05 -22.14 -4.42
N ASN A 76 20.41 -22.98 -3.44
CA ASN A 76 19.43 -23.52 -2.50
C ASN A 76 18.77 -22.41 -1.66
N TRP A 77 19.53 -21.40 -1.23
CA TRP A 77 18.99 -20.27 -0.49
C TRP A 77 18.10 -19.37 -1.34
N LEU A 78 18.36 -19.23 -2.65
CA LEU A 78 17.44 -18.54 -3.56
C LEU A 78 16.09 -19.24 -3.66
N VAL A 79 16.04 -20.57 -3.59
CA VAL A 79 14.76 -21.32 -3.52
C VAL A 79 14.03 -21.01 -2.23
N VAL A 80 14.71 -21.03 -1.09
CA VAL A 80 14.13 -20.67 0.22
C VAL A 80 13.60 -19.25 0.19
N GLN A 81 14.36 -18.30 -0.36
CA GLN A 81 13.94 -16.92 -0.55
C GLN A 81 12.67 -16.81 -1.38
N SER A 82 12.61 -17.53 -2.52
CA SER A 82 11.44 -17.53 -3.40
C SER A 82 10.18 -18.00 -2.68
N ILE A 83 10.29 -19.02 -1.83
CA ILE A 83 9.19 -19.54 -1.01
C ILE A 83 8.73 -18.49 0.04
N VAL A 84 9.68 -17.79 0.67
CA VAL A 84 9.39 -16.76 1.67
C VAL A 84 8.75 -15.51 1.04
N GLU A 85 9.22 -15.11 -0.14
CA GLU A 85 8.77 -13.89 -0.82
C GLU A 85 7.47 -14.06 -1.60
N TRP A 86 7.13 -15.29 -1.98
CA TRP A 86 5.89 -15.62 -2.67
C TRP A 86 4.63 -15.06 -1.98
N PRO A 87 4.38 -15.35 -0.68
CA PRO A 87 3.21 -14.82 0.01
C PRO A 87 3.29 -13.30 0.21
N ALA A 88 4.48 -12.72 0.34
CA ALA A 88 4.63 -11.28 0.48
C ALA A 88 4.23 -10.53 -0.80
N SER A 89 4.63 -11.08 -1.95
CA SER A 89 4.43 -10.45 -3.25
C SER A 89 2.97 -10.50 -3.71
N ILE A 90 2.30 -11.64 -3.56
CA ILE A 90 0.87 -11.76 -3.90
C ILE A 90 -0.01 -11.16 -2.80
N GLY A 91 0.40 -11.30 -1.54
CA GLY A 91 -0.40 -10.94 -0.39
C GLY A 91 -0.76 -9.45 -0.34
N PHE A 92 0.16 -8.56 -0.69
CA PHE A 92 -0.10 -7.12 -0.65
C PHE A 92 -1.23 -6.72 -1.61
N SER A 93 -1.13 -7.17 -2.86
CA SER A 93 -2.12 -6.89 -3.90
C SER A 93 -3.45 -7.50 -3.55
N PHE A 94 -3.46 -8.75 -3.09
CA PHE A 94 -4.67 -9.42 -2.60
C PHE A 94 -5.35 -8.62 -1.49
N LEU A 95 -4.60 -8.14 -0.49
CA LEU A 95 -5.15 -7.30 0.58
C LEU A 95 -5.73 -5.99 0.05
N ASN A 96 -5.10 -5.36 -0.94
CA ASN A 96 -5.62 -4.14 -1.56
C ASN A 96 -6.94 -4.37 -2.30
N ALA A 97 -7.05 -5.45 -3.09
CA ALA A 97 -8.30 -5.82 -3.74
C ALA A 97 -9.37 -6.19 -2.71
N TYR A 98 -9.01 -6.95 -1.67
CA TYR A 98 -9.93 -7.32 -0.59
C TYR A 98 -10.49 -6.08 0.12
N ARG A 99 -9.64 -5.09 0.43
CA ARG A 99 -10.06 -3.82 1.02
C ARG A 99 -11.02 -3.08 0.11
N LEU A 100 -10.68 -2.95 -1.18
CA LEU A 100 -11.54 -2.29 -2.16
C LEU A 100 -12.90 -3.00 -2.27
N GLN A 101 -12.91 -4.34 -2.31
CA GLN A 101 -14.12 -5.13 -2.35
C GLN A 101 -14.97 -4.92 -1.09
N LYS A 102 -14.37 -4.89 0.10
CA LYS A 102 -15.10 -4.67 1.35
C LYS A 102 -15.74 -3.29 1.43
N VAL A 103 -15.06 -2.26 0.93
CA VAL A 103 -15.48 -0.86 1.11
C VAL A 103 -16.32 -0.33 -0.06
N ALA A 104 -15.98 -0.68 -1.31
CA ALA A 104 -16.54 -0.05 -2.50
C ALA A 104 -17.52 -0.94 -3.31
N ARG A 105 -17.79 -2.19 -2.87
CA ARG A 105 -18.65 -3.14 -3.61
C ARG A 105 -20.05 -2.60 -3.92
N THR A 106 -20.64 -1.81 -3.02
CA THR A 106 -21.97 -1.23 -3.22
C THR A 106 -21.94 0.07 -4.04
N TRP A 107 -20.80 0.75 -4.11
CA TRP A 107 -20.66 2.01 -4.84
C TRP A 107 -20.50 1.78 -6.35
N SER A 108 -19.56 0.92 -6.75
CA SER A 108 -19.30 0.63 -8.17
C SER A 108 -18.93 -0.84 -8.38
N PRO A 109 -19.93 -1.73 -8.62
CA PRO A 109 -19.68 -3.15 -8.79
C PRO A 109 -18.82 -3.47 -10.02
N ARG A 110 -18.88 -2.64 -11.08
CA ARG A 110 -18.09 -2.81 -12.30
C ARG A 110 -16.59 -2.64 -12.03
N LEU A 111 -16.20 -1.57 -11.33
CA LEU A 111 -14.79 -1.30 -11.01
C LEU A 111 -14.21 -2.37 -10.06
N VAL A 112 -15.01 -2.83 -9.09
CA VAL A 112 -14.61 -3.92 -8.19
C VAL A 112 -14.47 -5.26 -8.93
N ARG A 113 -15.37 -5.59 -9.86
CA ARG A 113 -15.23 -6.78 -10.72
C ARG A 113 -13.98 -6.72 -11.58
N ALA A 114 -13.69 -5.56 -12.19
CA ALA A 114 -12.46 -5.36 -12.95
C ALA A 114 -11.21 -5.55 -12.07
N SER A 115 -11.20 -4.99 -10.85
CA SER A 115 -10.11 -5.21 -9.88
C SER A 115 -9.92 -6.68 -9.55
N ASN A 116 -11.00 -7.43 -9.32
CA ASN A 116 -10.93 -8.87 -9.02
C ASN A 116 -10.41 -9.68 -10.21
N LEU A 117 -10.82 -9.34 -11.43
CA LEU A 117 -10.32 -9.99 -12.64
C LEU A 117 -8.82 -9.73 -12.83
N LEU A 118 -8.41 -8.47 -12.73
CA LEU A 118 -6.99 -8.11 -12.85
C LEU A 118 -6.15 -8.77 -11.74
N MET A 119 -6.69 -8.90 -10.53
CA MET A 119 -6.06 -9.65 -9.44
C MET A 119 -5.91 -11.14 -9.76
N ALA A 120 -6.95 -11.78 -10.30
CA ALA A 120 -6.88 -13.18 -10.68
C ALA A 120 -5.80 -13.41 -11.74
N VAL A 121 -5.73 -12.52 -12.75
CA VAL A 121 -4.65 -12.52 -13.75
C VAL A 121 -3.29 -12.37 -13.07
N ASN A 122 -3.14 -11.39 -12.17
CA ASN A 122 -1.88 -11.16 -11.44
C ASN A 122 -1.43 -12.41 -10.67
N MET A 123 -2.36 -13.06 -9.96
CA MET A 123 -2.06 -14.27 -9.20
C MET A 123 -1.56 -15.37 -10.13
N VAL A 124 -2.23 -15.61 -11.26
CA VAL A 124 -1.82 -16.65 -12.22
C VAL A 124 -0.44 -16.33 -12.82
N THR A 125 -0.24 -15.10 -13.30
CA THR A 125 1.03 -14.68 -13.92
C THR A 125 2.18 -14.73 -12.92
N PHE A 126 1.96 -14.28 -11.68
CA PHE A 126 2.99 -14.28 -10.65
C PHE A 126 3.34 -15.69 -10.20
N ASN A 127 2.36 -16.58 -9.99
CA ASN A 127 2.62 -17.97 -9.65
C ASN A 127 3.38 -18.70 -10.77
N ALA A 128 3.01 -18.46 -12.04
CA ALA A 128 3.73 -19.03 -13.17
C ALA A 128 5.18 -18.53 -13.26
N ALA A 129 5.41 -17.22 -13.10
CA ALA A 129 6.74 -16.63 -13.13
C ALA A 129 7.61 -17.12 -11.95
N MET A 130 7.06 -17.15 -10.74
CA MET A 130 7.74 -17.63 -9.54
C MET A 130 8.05 -19.14 -9.62
N GLY A 131 7.11 -19.94 -10.15
CA GLY A 131 7.32 -21.36 -10.39
C GLY A 131 8.42 -21.61 -11.41
N ALA A 132 8.42 -20.87 -12.52
CA ALA A 132 9.47 -20.94 -13.53
C ALA A 132 10.85 -20.51 -12.98
N TYR A 133 10.90 -19.46 -12.16
CA TYR A 133 12.11 -19.02 -11.48
C TYR A 133 12.65 -20.09 -10.53
N THR A 134 11.80 -20.58 -9.62
CA THR A 134 12.16 -21.62 -8.64
C THR A 134 12.62 -22.90 -9.33
N TYR A 135 11.91 -23.35 -10.37
CA TYR A 135 12.30 -24.52 -11.16
C TYR A 135 13.65 -24.32 -11.84
N SER A 136 13.87 -23.16 -12.47
CA SER A 136 15.14 -22.86 -13.15
C SER A 136 16.31 -22.87 -12.17
N THR A 137 16.13 -22.34 -10.97
CA THR A 137 17.13 -22.37 -9.89
C THR A 137 17.43 -23.80 -9.43
N ILE A 138 16.40 -24.62 -9.17
CA ILE A 138 16.56 -26.03 -8.76
C ILE A 138 17.26 -26.85 -9.86
N ALA A 139 16.82 -26.68 -11.10
CA ALA A 139 17.33 -27.39 -12.27
C ALA A 139 18.66 -26.81 -12.79
N ARG A 140 19.18 -25.74 -12.17
CA ARG A 140 20.42 -25.04 -12.54
C ARG A 140 20.44 -24.58 -14.00
N LEU A 141 19.28 -24.14 -14.48
CA LEU A 141 19.11 -23.59 -15.82
C LEU A 141 19.41 -22.08 -15.82
N ALA A 142 19.63 -21.51 -17.00
CA ALA A 142 19.80 -20.07 -17.14
C ALA A 142 18.56 -19.32 -16.65
N VAL A 143 18.69 -18.60 -15.53
CA VAL A 143 17.59 -17.87 -14.86
C VAL A 143 17.17 -16.60 -15.59
N ASN A 144 17.91 -16.14 -16.60
CA ASN A 144 17.66 -14.87 -17.30
C ASN A 144 16.23 -14.73 -17.84
N ARG A 145 15.70 -15.79 -18.46
CA ARG A 145 14.34 -15.77 -18.99
C ARG A 145 13.31 -15.77 -17.86
N ALA A 146 13.56 -16.50 -16.77
CA ALA A 146 12.68 -16.50 -15.62
C ALA A 146 12.68 -15.14 -14.90
N ASN A 147 13.85 -14.51 -14.74
CA ASN A 147 14.02 -13.16 -14.22
C ASN A 147 13.20 -12.13 -15.01
N PHE A 148 13.25 -12.22 -16.34
CA PHE A 148 12.45 -11.34 -17.21
C PHE A 148 10.95 -11.46 -16.92
N TRP A 149 10.42 -12.68 -16.87
CA TRP A 149 8.99 -12.91 -16.57
C TRP A 149 8.61 -12.51 -15.15
N PHE A 150 9.51 -12.72 -14.19
CA PHE A 150 9.33 -12.29 -12.80
C PHE A 150 9.28 -10.77 -12.68
N ALA A 151 10.22 -10.05 -13.31
CA ALA A 151 10.22 -8.59 -13.38
C ALA A 151 8.94 -8.06 -14.03
N PHE A 152 8.51 -8.67 -15.14
CA PHE A 152 7.27 -8.29 -15.83
C PHE A 152 6.03 -8.50 -14.94
N ALA A 153 5.95 -9.61 -14.21
CA ALA A 153 4.87 -9.86 -13.28
C ALA A 153 4.82 -8.80 -12.15
N ASN A 154 5.97 -8.40 -11.61
CA ASN A 154 6.06 -7.31 -10.63
C ASN A 154 5.66 -5.93 -11.19
N MET A 155 5.98 -5.65 -12.46
CA MET A 155 5.51 -4.41 -13.12
C MET A 155 3.99 -4.42 -13.27
N TYR A 156 3.41 -5.54 -13.72
CA TYR A 156 1.96 -5.69 -13.82
C TYR A 156 1.28 -5.52 -12.45
N ASP A 157 1.87 -6.11 -11.40
CA ASP A 157 1.42 -5.93 -10.02
C ASP A 157 1.40 -4.46 -9.60
N ALA A 158 2.43 -3.68 -9.96
CA ALA A 158 2.48 -2.24 -9.69
C ALA A 158 1.34 -1.49 -10.38
N VAL A 159 1.06 -1.79 -11.65
CA VAL A 159 -0.06 -1.19 -12.40
C VAL A 159 -1.40 -1.55 -11.77
N LEU A 160 -1.57 -2.81 -11.35
CA LEU A 160 -2.78 -3.26 -10.66
C LEU A 160 -2.98 -2.53 -9.33
N ASN A 161 -1.94 -2.39 -8.51
CA ASN A 161 -2.03 -1.64 -7.26
C ASN A 161 -2.34 -0.17 -7.49
N CYS A 162 -1.75 0.46 -8.53
CA CYS A 162 -2.09 1.81 -8.95
C CYS A 162 -3.58 1.94 -9.27
N TYR A 163 -4.12 1.00 -10.05
CA TYR A 163 -5.52 0.96 -10.41
C TYR A 163 -6.42 0.81 -9.17
N ILE A 164 -6.13 -0.15 -8.29
CA ILE A 164 -6.93 -0.41 -7.07
C ILE A 164 -6.93 0.83 -6.17
N SER A 165 -5.76 1.43 -5.94
CA SER A 165 -5.62 2.62 -5.12
C SER A 165 -6.33 3.82 -5.75
N GLY A 166 -6.24 4.00 -7.07
CA GLY A 166 -6.98 5.03 -7.81
C GLY A 166 -8.50 4.89 -7.66
N VAL A 167 -9.04 3.68 -7.83
CA VAL A 167 -10.47 3.41 -7.61
C VAL A 167 -10.87 3.70 -6.16
N PHE A 168 -10.02 3.34 -5.20
CA PHE A 168 -10.26 3.62 -3.80
C PHE A 168 -10.29 5.12 -3.49
N LEU A 169 -9.38 5.91 -4.06
CA LEU A 169 -9.39 7.38 -3.94
C LEU A 169 -10.64 8.00 -4.58
N LEU A 170 -11.07 7.51 -5.75
CA LEU A 170 -12.32 7.95 -6.38
C LEU A 170 -13.53 7.66 -5.47
N TYR A 171 -13.56 6.50 -4.83
CA TYR A 171 -14.57 6.16 -3.83
C TYR A 171 -14.55 7.14 -2.65
N LEU A 172 -13.37 7.42 -2.07
CA LEU A 172 -13.23 8.36 -0.95
C LEU A 172 -13.67 9.77 -1.33
N ARG A 173 -13.32 10.23 -2.54
CA ARG A 173 -13.75 11.53 -3.07
C ARG A 173 -15.27 11.59 -3.24
N ALA A 174 -15.88 10.55 -3.82
CA ALA A 174 -17.33 10.48 -4.00
C ALA A 174 -18.08 10.53 -2.65
N LYS A 175 -17.59 9.81 -1.63
CA LYS A 175 -18.18 9.80 -0.29
C LYS A 175 -17.91 11.08 0.49
N GLY A 176 -16.70 11.64 0.41
CA GLY A 176 -16.33 12.90 1.06
C GLY A 176 -17.11 14.11 0.52
N LEU A 177 -17.50 14.09 -0.75
CA LEU A 177 -18.34 15.13 -1.35
C LEU A 177 -19.83 14.98 -0.96
N GLN A 178 -20.32 13.75 -0.81
CA GLN A 178 -21.73 13.47 -0.49
C GLN A 178 -22.12 13.84 0.95
N THR A 179 -21.19 13.97 1.89
CA THR A 179 -21.47 14.38 3.28
C THR A 179 -21.69 15.89 3.44
N GLY A 180 -22.08 16.59 2.37
CA GLY A 180 -22.52 17.99 2.45
C GLY A 180 -23.70 18.12 3.39
N PRO A 181 -23.94 19.30 3.98
CA PRO A 181 -25.21 19.55 4.63
C PRO A 181 -26.26 19.25 3.57
N THR A 182 -26.96 18.13 3.73
CA THR A 182 -28.23 17.93 3.06
C THR A 182 -29.04 19.11 3.51
N THR A 183 -29.14 20.13 2.66
CA THR A 183 -30.12 21.20 2.83
C THR A 183 -31.38 20.48 3.28
N PRO A 184 -31.87 20.76 4.51
CA PRO A 184 -33.08 20.11 4.98
C PRO A 184 -34.06 20.27 3.84
N LYS A 185 -34.65 19.16 3.36
CA LYS A 185 -35.68 19.21 2.34
C LYS A 185 -36.78 20.08 2.93
N GLY A 186 -36.65 21.39 2.67
CA GLY A 186 -37.63 22.38 2.98
C GLY A 186 -38.82 21.90 2.20
N SER A 187 -39.77 21.34 2.92
CA SER A 187 -41.16 21.35 2.52
C SER A 187 -41.42 22.78 2.03
N TRP A 188 -41.38 22.95 0.71
CA TRP A 188 -41.82 24.15 0.00
C TRP A 188 -43.35 24.20 0.12
N ARG A 189 -43.86 24.19 1.35
CA ARG A 189 -45.21 24.61 1.66
C ARG A 189 -45.14 26.12 1.77
N SER A 190 -45.37 26.73 0.62
CA SER A 190 -46.00 28.04 0.47
C SER A 190 -46.86 28.39 1.70
N ARG A 191 -46.33 29.31 2.52
CA ARG A 191 -47.12 30.08 3.48
C ARG A 191 -46.78 31.54 3.30
N ILE A 192 -47.54 32.16 2.41
CA ILE A 192 -47.83 33.59 2.44
C ILE A 192 -48.56 33.83 3.76
N GLY A 193 -47.98 34.65 4.64
CA GLY A 193 -48.57 34.96 5.94
C GLY A 193 -47.63 35.79 6.80
N LEU A 194 -47.85 37.10 6.75
CA LEU A 194 -47.38 38.20 7.61
C LEU A 194 -46.68 37.87 8.96
N LEU A 195 -45.53 38.54 9.14
CA LEU A 195 -44.84 39.13 10.31
C LEU A 195 -45.48 39.08 11.71
N PRO A 196 -44.75 39.42 12.80
CA PRO A 196 -43.33 39.22 13.14
C PRO A 196 -43.19 38.70 14.60
N HIS A 197 -41.96 38.74 15.14
CA HIS A 197 -41.62 38.70 16.57
C HIS A 197 -41.35 37.30 17.16
N GLN A 198 -40.07 36.93 17.24
CA GLN A 198 -39.64 35.86 18.14
C GLN A 198 -38.26 36.12 18.74
N ASN A 199 -38.26 36.06 20.06
CA ASN A 199 -37.21 36.34 21.02
C ASN A 199 -35.81 35.84 20.66
N ARG A 200 -34.86 36.77 20.78
CA ARG A 200 -33.41 36.57 20.72
C ARG A 200 -32.93 36.13 22.11
N ALA A 201 -33.01 34.84 22.41
CA ALA A 201 -32.33 34.25 23.57
C ALA A 201 -31.90 32.81 23.24
N GLY A 202 -30.58 32.58 23.26
CA GLY A 202 -29.98 31.24 23.35
C GLY A 202 -29.76 30.49 22.04
N ASN A 203 -28.91 31.01 21.15
CA ASN A 203 -28.52 30.31 19.91
C ASN A 203 -27.01 29.98 19.88
N HIS A 204 -26.41 29.69 21.05
CA HIS A 204 -24.95 29.50 21.17
C HIS A 204 -24.47 28.07 20.88
N THR A 205 -25.37 27.11 20.65
CA THR A 205 -25.03 25.71 20.37
C THR A 205 -24.95 25.37 18.89
N ARG A 206 -25.24 26.32 17.99
CA ARG A 206 -25.32 26.05 16.55
C ARG A 206 -24.00 26.22 15.81
N ASP A 207 -23.12 27.08 16.31
CA ASP A 207 -21.82 27.35 15.68
C ASP A 207 -20.82 26.19 15.91
N ASP A 208 -20.91 25.48 17.03
CA ASP A 208 -20.00 24.37 17.38
C ASP A 208 -20.18 23.10 16.52
N GLU A 209 -21.33 22.92 15.86
CA GLU A 209 -21.56 21.77 14.97
C GLU A 209 -21.02 22.00 13.54
N GLU A 210 -20.98 23.24 13.07
CA GLU A 210 -20.46 23.56 11.72
C GLU A 210 -18.93 23.41 11.66
N ASP A 211 -18.21 23.85 12.70
CA ASP A 211 -16.75 23.73 12.77
C ASP A 211 -16.27 22.26 12.75
N LYS A 212 -17.00 21.35 13.43
CA LYS A 212 -16.63 19.93 13.51
C LYS A 212 -16.72 19.22 12.16
N LYS A 213 -17.75 19.51 11.36
CA LYS A 213 -17.89 18.92 10.01
C LYS A 213 -16.86 19.49 9.03
N GLY A 214 -16.42 20.73 9.23
CA GLY A 214 -15.33 21.35 8.49
C GLY A 214 -14.01 20.58 8.64
N GLY A 215 -13.64 20.23 9.88
CA GLY A 215 -12.37 19.56 10.18
C GLY A 215 -12.20 18.19 9.50
N MET A 216 -13.23 17.33 9.52
CA MET A 216 -13.15 16.01 8.86
C MET A 216 -12.96 16.13 7.35
N ARG A 217 -13.64 17.10 6.73
CA ARG A 217 -13.54 17.36 5.28
C ARG A 217 -12.15 17.84 4.91
N GLN A 218 -11.57 18.71 5.73
CA GLN A 218 -10.21 19.20 5.51
C GLN A 218 -9.17 18.10 5.66
N GLY A 219 -9.29 17.27 6.71
CA GLY A 219 -8.40 16.11 6.91
C GLY A 219 -8.46 15.11 5.77
N LEU A 220 -9.67 14.74 5.31
CA LEU A 220 -9.83 13.82 4.18
C LEU A 220 -9.36 14.42 2.85
N LYS A 221 -9.57 15.72 2.61
CA LYS A 221 -9.04 16.40 1.41
C LYS A 221 -7.52 16.40 1.39
N SER A 222 -6.89 16.73 2.52
CA SER A 222 -5.43 16.70 2.67
C SER A 222 -4.87 15.30 2.41
N LEU A 223 -5.52 14.27 2.97
CA LEU A 223 -5.14 12.88 2.75
C LEU A 223 -5.22 12.50 1.27
N ILE A 224 -6.37 12.76 0.62
CA ILE A 224 -6.57 12.47 -0.81
C ILE A 224 -5.51 13.20 -1.67
N GLN A 225 -5.18 14.44 -1.33
CA GLN A 225 -4.18 15.22 -2.08
C GLN A 225 -2.78 14.61 -1.96
N GLU A 226 -2.37 14.21 -0.75
CA GLU A 226 -1.08 13.55 -0.52
C GLU A 226 -0.99 12.22 -1.29
N ASP A 227 -2.03 11.38 -1.19
CA ASP A 227 -2.03 10.06 -1.82
C ASP A 227 -2.12 10.11 -3.35
N THR A 228 -2.77 11.13 -3.91
CA THR A 228 -2.86 11.30 -5.37
C THR A 228 -1.47 11.47 -6.00
N ILE A 229 -0.50 11.98 -5.25
CA ILE A 229 0.90 12.11 -5.67
C ILE A 229 1.70 10.87 -5.30
N LEU A 230 1.48 10.33 -4.10
CA LEU A 230 2.26 9.22 -3.56
C LEU A 230 2.03 7.91 -4.32
N ILE A 231 0.79 7.61 -4.73
CA ILE A 231 0.43 6.37 -5.45
C ILE A 231 1.14 6.25 -6.82
N PRO A 232 1.09 7.26 -7.71
CA PRO A 232 1.87 7.22 -8.93
C PRO A 232 3.37 7.09 -8.67
N ALA A 233 3.90 7.79 -7.66
CA ALA A 233 5.32 7.74 -7.32
C ALA A 233 5.77 6.33 -6.88
N GLU A 234 5.04 5.66 -5.99
CA GLU A 234 5.37 4.28 -5.59
C GLU A 234 5.27 3.28 -6.76
N CYS A 235 4.30 3.47 -7.65
CA CYS A 235 4.12 2.58 -8.79
C CYS A 235 5.25 2.77 -9.82
N LEU A 236 5.61 4.02 -10.09
CA LEU A 236 6.75 4.36 -10.94
C LEU A 236 8.06 3.83 -10.33
N ALA A 237 8.25 3.93 -9.02
CA ALA A 237 9.44 3.38 -8.35
C ALA A 237 9.55 1.86 -8.55
N VAL A 238 8.46 1.10 -8.41
CA VAL A 238 8.49 -0.36 -8.61
C VAL A 238 8.68 -0.72 -10.08
N ILE A 239 8.04 -0.01 -11.00
CA ILE A 239 8.25 -0.21 -12.44
C ILE A 239 9.71 0.09 -12.81
N ALA A 240 10.27 1.20 -12.34
CA ALA A 240 11.66 1.58 -12.60
C ALA A 240 12.65 0.56 -12.01
N GLY A 241 12.42 0.11 -10.77
CA GLY A 241 13.26 -0.92 -10.12
C GLY A 241 13.27 -2.24 -10.90
N ASN A 242 12.11 -2.70 -11.39
CA ASN A 242 12.04 -3.89 -12.24
C ASN A 242 12.59 -3.64 -13.65
N ALA A 243 12.46 -2.44 -14.20
CA ALA A 243 12.99 -2.11 -15.51
C ALA A 243 14.52 -2.11 -15.49
N LEU A 244 15.12 -1.63 -14.40
CA LEU A 244 16.56 -1.71 -14.17
C LEU A 244 17.05 -3.17 -14.22
N GLN A 245 16.33 -4.10 -13.57
CA GLN A 245 16.64 -5.54 -13.62
C GLN A 245 16.60 -6.14 -15.03
N VAL A 246 15.68 -5.66 -15.86
CA VAL A 246 15.55 -6.13 -17.26
C VAL A 246 16.65 -5.54 -18.14
N ILE A 247 17.02 -4.28 -17.93
CA ILE A 247 18.01 -3.57 -18.74
C ILE A 247 19.44 -3.99 -18.38
N SER A 248 19.75 -4.06 -17.08
CA SER A 248 21.08 -4.43 -16.59
C SER A 248 21.00 -5.06 -15.21
N GLN A 249 21.16 -6.39 -15.18
CA GLN A 249 21.23 -7.16 -13.93
C GLN A 249 22.49 -6.84 -13.11
N GLU A 250 23.54 -6.32 -13.76
CA GLU A 250 24.81 -5.97 -13.10
C GLU A 250 24.70 -4.72 -12.22
N LEU A 251 23.77 -3.80 -12.54
CA LEU A 251 23.55 -2.60 -11.73
C LEU A 251 22.87 -2.89 -10.39
N ASP A 252 22.08 -3.96 -10.33
CA ASP A 252 21.35 -4.34 -9.12
C ASP A 252 21.28 -5.86 -8.94
N PRO A 253 22.43 -6.55 -8.76
CA PRO A 253 22.48 -8.01 -8.76
C PRO A 253 21.66 -8.64 -7.63
N MET A 254 21.34 -7.87 -6.59
CA MET A 254 20.59 -8.32 -5.41
C MET A 254 19.14 -7.83 -5.39
N TRP A 255 18.61 -7.25 -6.47
CA TRP A 255 17.24 -6.72 -6.51
C TRP A 255 16.96 -5.66 -5.44
N SER A 256 17.98 -4.98 -4.96
CA SER A 256 17.92 -4.01 -3.88
C SER A 256 17.08 -2.79 -4.20
N THR A 257 17.09 -2.33 -5.46
CA THR A 257 16.27 -1.21 -5.93
C THR A 257 14.80 -1.62 -5.97
N PHE A 258 14.53 -2.86 -6.40
CA PHE A 258 13.19 -3.42 -6.32
C PHE A 258 12.70 -3.54 -4.86
N TYR A 259 13.51 -4.09 -3.95
CA TYR A 259 13.17 -4.15 -2.53
C TYR A 259 12.95 -2.77 -1.93
N ALA A 260 13.69 -1.76 -2.39
CA ALA A 260 13.47 -0.38 -1.97
C ALA A 260 12.13 0.17 -2.40
N ALA A 261 11.76 -0.06 -3.65
CA ALA A 261 10.47 0.37 -4.15
C ALA A 261 9.31 -0.36 -3.44
N GLU A 262 9.44 -1.65 -3.15
CA GLU A 262 8.46 -2.42 -2.37
C GLU A 262 8.38 -1.98 -0.90
N ALA A 263 9.52 -1.72 -0.27
CA ALA A 263 9.58 -1.21 1.10
C ALA A 263 8.95 0.19 1.20
N PHE A 264 9.25 1.06 0.24
CA PHE A 264 8.65 2.39 0.13
C PHE A 264 7.13 2.31 -0.06
N ARG A 265 6.64 1.42 -0.95
CA ARG A 265 5.21 1.15 -1.16
C ARG A 265 4.51 0.72 0.13
N LEU A 266 5.07 -0.26 0.85
CA LEU A 266 4.52 -0.70 2.14
C LEU A 266 4.51 0.42 3.20
N TYR A 267 5.57 1.23 3.23
CA TYR A 267 5.66 2.39 4.11
C TYR A 267 4.59 3.45 3.78
N ALA A 268 4.48 3.85 2.51
CA ALA A 268 3.47 4.79 2.01
C ALA A 268 2.07 4.32 2.36
N PHE A 269 1.78 3.05 2.11
CA PHE A 269 0.49 2.44 2.37
C PHE A 269 0.13 2.38 3.87
N THR A 270 1.09 2.02 4.72
CA THR A 270 0.86 1.97 6.18
C THR A 270 0.72 3.36 6.79
N LYS A 271 1.44 4.35 6.27
CA LYS A 271 1.26 5.77 6.60
C LYS A 271 -0.16 6.22 6.24
N PHE A 272 -0.62 5.92 5.02
CA PHE A 272 -1.99 6.19 4.56
C PHE A 272 -3.04 5.64 5.54
N LEU A 273 -2.95 4.34 5.86
CA LEU A 273 -3.90 3.67 6.78
C LEU A 273 -3.87 4.29 8.17
N THR A 274 -2.70 4.70 8.65
CA THR A 274 -2.56 5.35 9.95
C THR A 274 -3.25 6.70 9.98
N THR A 275 -3.06 7.52 8.94
CA THR A 275 -3.71 8.83 8.82
C THR A 275 -5.23 8.69 8.69
N LEU A 276 -5.70 7.74 7.88
CA LEU A 276 -7.12 7.44 7.74
C LEU A 276 -7.75 7.03 9.08
N ASN A 277 -7.10 6.12 9.82
CA ASN A 277 -7.59 5.67 11.12
C ASN A 277 -7.64 6.82 12.15
N ARG A 278 -6.66 7.74 12.13
CA ARG A 278 -6.67 8.94 12.99
C ARG A 278 -7.87 9.84 12.68
N ILE A 279 -8.13 10.13 11.41
CA ILE A 279 -9.28 10.96 10.98
C ILE A 279 -10.60 10.30 11.42
N MET A 280 -10.72 8.99 11.26
CA MET A 280 -11.92 8.24 11.68
C MET A 280 -12.14 8.26 13.20
N LEU A 281 -11.07 8.11 13.99
CA LEU A 281 -11.15 8.13 15.46
C LEU A 281 -11.51 9.53 16.01
N GLN A 282 -10.96 10.59 15.42
CA GLN A 282 -11.30 11.97 15.79
C GLN A 282 -12.80 12.24 15.62
N ASN A 283 -13.40 11.73 14.54
CA ASN A 283 -14.83 11.89 14.27
C ASN A 283 -15.73 11.11 15.25
N ASN A 284 -15.31 9.93 15.71
CA ASN A 284 -16.12 9.14 16.66
C ASN A 284 -16.17 9.78 18.05
N ASN A 285 -15.09 10.42 18.49
CA ASN A 285 -15.01 11.05 19.81
C ASN A 285 -15.86 12.32 19.92
N THR A 286 -16.16 12.99 18.79
CA THR A 286 -16.98 14.21 18.80
C THR A 286 -18.48 13.97 18.94
N VAL A 287 -18.95 12.72 18.79
CA VAL A 287 -20.39 12.38 18.75
C VAL A 287 -20.94 11.96 20.11
N VAL A 288 -20.10 11.63 21.11
CA VAL A 288 -20.59 11.26 22.45
C VAL A 288 -20.92 12.53 23.23
N PRO A 289 -22.20 12.86 23.47
CA PRO A 289 -22.54 13.99 24.32
C PRO A 289 -22.13 13.65 25.75
N ARG A 290 -21.42 14.56 26.42
CA ARG A 290 -21.19 14.46 27.86
C ARG A 290 -22.56 14.52 28.53
N ARG A 291 -23.07 13.37 28.96
CA ARG A 291 -24.16 13.32 29.92
C ARG A 291 -23.58 13.85 31.23
N HIS A 292 -23.87 15.12 31.51
CA HIS A 292 -23.75 15.71 32.84
C HIS A 292 -25.06 15.47 33.58
#